data_AF-A0A435S7X0-F1
#
_entry.id   AF-A0A435S7X0-F1
#
_cell.length_a   1.000
_cell.length_b   1.000
_cell.length_c   1.000
_cell.angle_alpha   90.00
_cell.angle_beta   90.00
_cell.angle_gamma   90.00
#
_symmetry.space_group_name_H-M   'P 1'
#
loop_
_entity.id
_entity.type
_entity.pdbx_description
1 polymer ?
#
loop_
_entity_poly.entity_id
_entity_poly.type
_entity_poly.pdbx_seq_one_letter_code
_entity_poly.pdbx_strand_id
1 'polypeptide(L)'
;PDGSIDPSGIVKGWAIRNAAAIIQRSGIRDFFIEAGGDIQSCGKNASGHDWSVGIRNPFNPDEIVKIVYPRGRGLATSGSYVRGQHIYNPHAIDSPIQDIVSLTVIGADVLEADRFATAAFAMGRD
;
A
#
# COMPACT_ATOMS: atom_id res chain seq x y z
N PRO A 1 -13.14 16.97 10.08
CA PRO A 1 -12.79 17.44 8.73
C PRO A 1 -13.64 18.65 8.32
N ASP A 2 -13.00 19.63 7.68
CA ASP A 2 -13.56 20.93 7.29
C ASP A 2 -14.18 20.93 5.88
N GLY A 3 -14.23 19.76 5.23
CA GLY A 3 -14.74 19.60 3.86
C GLY A 3 -13.72 19.90 2.76
N SER A 4 -12.46 20.18 3.12
CA SER A 4 -11.37 20.31 2.13
C SER A 4 -11.01 18.97 1.48
N ILE A 5 -10.55 19.03 0.23
CA ILE A 5 -10.07 17.84 -0.50
C ILE A 5 -8.64 17.54 -0.07
N ASP A 6 -8.43 16.34 0.47
CA ASP A 6 -7.10 15.81 0.78
C ASP A 6 -6.78 14.60 -0.11
N PRO A 7 -5.84 14.73 -1.08
CA PRO A 7 -5.44 13.62 -1.95
C PRO A 7 -4.39 12.69 -1.32
N SER A 8 -4.02 12.89 -0.05
CA SER A 8 -2.95 12.13 0.61
C SER A 8 -3.13 10.61 0.58
N GLY A 9 -4.39 10.13 0.61
CA GLY A 9 -4.75 8.71 0.53
C GLY A 9 -4.67 8.07 -0.86
N ILE A 10 -4.29 8.81 -1.92
CA ILE A 10 -4.19 8.27 -3.28
C ILE A 10 -2.92 8.73 -4.03
N VAL A 11 -2.33 9.86 -3.61
CA VAL A 11 -1.24 10.49 -4.36
C VAL A 11 0.01 9.60 -4.46
N LYS A 12 0.27 8.75 -3.45
CA LYS A 12 1.42 7.83 -3.44
C LYS A 12 1.25 6.73 -4.49
N GLY A 13 0.14 5.98 -4.43
CA GLY A 13 -0.17 4.97 -5.43
C GLY A 13 -0.21 5.54 -6.85
N TRP A 14 -0.76 6.75 -7.02
CA TRP A 14 -0.75 7.44 -8.33
C TRP A 14 0.67 7.76 -8.82
N ALA A 15 1.53 8.30 -7.96
CA ALA A 15 2.91 8.64 -8.34
C ALA A 15 3.71 7.38 -8.72
N ILE A 16 3.61 6.30 -7.92
CA ILE A 16 4.30 5.03 -8.19
C ILE A 16 3.80 4.42 -9.50
N ARG A 17 2.49 4.42 -9.75
CA ARG A 17 1.90 3.90 -11.01
C ARG A 17 2.43 4.64 -12.23
N ASN A 18 2.55 5.97 -12.16
CA ASN A 18 3.11 6.75 -13.27
C ASN A 18 4.60 6.49 -13.46
N ALA A 19 5.38 6.38 -12.37
CA ALA A 19 6.78 6.00 -12.44
C ALA A 19 6.96 4.62 -13.10
N ALA A 20 6.14 3.63 -12.73
CA ALA A 20 6.14 2.31 -13.35
C ALA A 20 5.82 2.38 -14.85
N ALA A 21 4.85 3.20 -15.25
CA ALA A 21 4.52 3.39 -16.67
C ALA A 21 5.69 4.01 -17.46
N ILE A 22 6.44 4.95 -16.88
CA ILE A 22 7.63 5.55 -17.52
C ILE A 22 8.71 4.48 -17.72
N ILE A 23 8.99 3.67 -16.69
CA ILE A 23 9.98 2.57 -16.75
C ILE A 23 9.57 1.51 -17.77
N GLN A 24 8.29 1.13 -17.82
CA GLN A 24 7.81 0.16 -18.81
C GLN A 24 7.96 0.69 -20.24
N ARG A 25 7.67 1.97 -20.47
CA ARG A 25 7.83 2.61 -21.79
C ARG A 25 9.28 2.72 -22.24
N SER A 26 10.24 2.72 -21.33
CA SER A 26 11.67 2.66 -21.69
C SER A 26 12.15 1.23 -22.00
N GLY A 27 11.26 0.24 -21.95
CA GLY A 27 11.56 -1.15 -22.29
C GLY A 27 12.11 -1.99 -21.13
N ILE A 28 12.19 -1.42 -19.93
CA ILE A 28 12.63 -2.13 -18.73
C ILE A 28 11.49 -3.04 -18.24
N ARG A 29 11.78 -4.34 -18.10
CA ARG A 29 10.79 -5.38 -17.75
C ARG A 29 10.89 -5.88 -16.32
N ASP A 30 12.01 -5.61 -15.66
CA ASP A 30 12.32 -6.08 -14.31
C ASP A 30 12.55 -4.85 -13.43
N PHE A 31 11.61 -4.57 -12.54
CA PHE A 31 11.71 -3.44 -11.62
C PHE A 31 10.86 -3.61 -10.38
N PHE A 32 11.23 -2.85 -9.36
CA PHE A 32 10.53 -2.76 -8.09
C PHE A 32 10.57 -1.30 -7.63
N ILE A 33 9.39 -0.67 -7.52
CA ILE A 33 9.26 0.71 -7.05
C ILE A 33 8.58 0.67 -5.71
N GLU A 34 9.15 1.34 -4.71
CA GLU A 34 8.61 1.47 -3.38
C GLU A 34 8.61 2.94 -2.96
N ALA A 35 7.52 3.39 -2.33
CA ALA A 35 7.50 4.66 -1.64
C ALA A 35 6.53 4.61 -0.45
N GLY A 36 7.09 4.71 0.76
CA GLY A 36 6.30 4.81 1.99
C GLY A 36 5.55 3.52 2.34
N GLY A 37 6.04 2.36 1.90
CA GLY A 37 5.47 1.04 2.10
C GLY A 37 4.62 0.54 0.92
N ASP A 38 4.22 1.42 0.01
CA ASP A 38 3.45 1.06 -1.18
C ASP A 38 4.39 0.68 -2.31
N ILE A 39 4.05 -0.38 -3.03
CA ILE A 39 4.95 -1.10 -3.91
C ILE A 39 4.29 -1.40 -5.25
N GLN A 40 5.03 -1.19 -6.34
CA GLN A 40 4.73 -1.78 -7.64
C GLN A 40 5.90 -2.68 -8.07
N SER A 41 5.60 -3.96 -8.33
CA SER A 41 6.60 -4.91 -8.85
C SER A 41 6.37 -5.21 -10.33
N CYS A 42 7.43 -5.63 -11.03
CA CYS A 42 7.38 -6.18 -12.38
C CYS A 42 8.57 -7.12 -12.61
N GLY A 43 8.33 -8.23 -13.30
CA GLY A 43 9.39 -9.18 -13.66
C GLY A 43 10.04 -9.88 -12.46
N LYS A 44 11.36 -10.01 -12.50
CA LYS A 44 12.21 -10.73 -11.55
C LYS A 44 13.25 -9.81 -10.90
N ASN A 45 13.78 -10.22 -9.76
CA ASN A 45 14.93 -9.55 -9.15
C ASN A 45 16.25 -9.91 -9.86
N ALA A 46 17.35 -9.27 -9.44
CA ALA A 46 18.67 -9.48 -10.03
C ALA A 46 19.19 -10.93 -9.96
N SER A 47 18.61 -11.77 -9.11
CA SER A 47 18.92 -13.20 -9.00
C SER A 47 17.97 -14.10 -9.79
N GLY A 48 17.07 -13.53 -10.60
CA GLY A 48 16.09 -14.27 -11.40
C GLY A 48 14.86 -14.78 -10.64
N HIS A 49 14.70 -14.41 -9.37
CA HIS A 49 13.57 -14.84 -8.54
C HIS A 49 12.42 -13.82 -8.53
N ASP A 50 11.22 -14.26 -8.12
CA ASP A 50 10.11 -13.33 -7.85
C ASP A 50 10.53 -12.30 -6.81
N TRP A 51 10.12 -11.05 -7.01
CA TRP A 51 10.22 -10.02 -5.97
C TRP A 51 9.44 -10.46 -4.72
N SER A 52 10.08 -10.38 -3.55
CA SER A 52 9.47 -10.65 -2.25
C SER A 52 9.26 -9.35 -1.48
N VAL A 53 8.16 -9.31 -0.74
CA VAL A 53 7.81 -8.19 0.16
C VAL A 53 7.51 -8.75 1.54
N GLY A 54 8.16 -8.21 2.56
CA GLY A 54 7.87 -8.51 3.95
C GLY A 54 6.76 -7.63 4.50
N ILE A 55 5.73 -8.24 5.09
CA ILE A 55 4.72 -7.57 5.89
C ILE A 55 5.27 -7.47 7.32
N ARG A 56 5.46 -6.24 7.80
CA ARG A 56 6.00 -5.96 9.14
C ARG A 56 4.94 -6.20 10.21
N ASN A 57 5.37 -6.63 11.39
CA ASN A 57 4.52 -6.64 12.58
C ASN A 57 4.19 -5.19 12.98
N PRO A 58 2.91 -4.78 13.06
CA PRO A 58 2.57 -3.42 13.49
C PRO A 58 2.93 -3.13 14.96
N PHE A 59 3.17 -4.16 15.77
CA PHE A 59 3.57 -4.04 17.18
C PHE A 59 5.09 -4.15 17.40
N ASN A 60 5.82 -4.63 16.40
CA ASN A 60 7.27 -4.78 16.43
C ASN A 60 7.87 -4.56 15.03
N PRO A 61 8.26 -3.32 14.67
CA PRO A 61 8.68 -2.99 13.31
C PRO A 61 9.87 -3.78 12.76
N ASP A 62 10.69 -4.38 13.64
CA ASP A 62 11.85 -5.21 13.28
C ASP A 62 11.47 -6.66 12.91
N GLU A 63 10.21 -7.06 13.14
CA GLU A 63 9.70 -8.39 12.84
C GLU A 63 8.91 -8.42 11.52
N ILE A 64 9.18 -9.43 10.69
CA ILE A 64 8.37 -9.74 9.50
C ILE A 64 7.42 -10.90 9.82
N VAL A 65 6.12 -10.62 9.82
CA VAL A 65 5.09 -11.62 10.12
C VAL A 65 4.72 -12.49 8.91
N LYS A 66 4.98 -11.98 7.70
CA LYS A 66 4.68 -12.70 6.46
C LYS A 66 5.53 -12.19 5.30
N ILE A 67 5.89 -13.10 4.40
CA ILE A 67 6.48 -12.75 3.10
C ILE A 67 5.44 -13.05 2.00
N VAL A 68 5.28 -12.12 1.07
CA VAL A 68 4.41 -12.25 -0.10
C VAL A 68 5.19 -11.98 -1.39
N TYR A 69 4.66 -12.48 -2.50
CA TYR A 69 5.28 -12.35 -3.83
C TYR A 69 4.26 -11.72 -4.80
N PRO A 70 4.33 -10.40 -5.06
CA PRO A 70 3.27 -9.71 -5.80
C PRO A 70 3.24 -10.07 -7.29
N ARG A 71 4.35 -10.56 -7.87
CA ARG A 71 4.41 -11.08 -9.26
C ARG A 71 3.81 -10.14 -10.30
N GLY A 72 4.28 -8.88 -10.33
CA GLY A 72 3.77 -7.88 -11.27
C GLY A 72 2.59 -7.05 -10.75
N ARG A 73 2.02 -7.43 -9.60
CA ARG A 73 0.96 -6.69 -8.93
C ARG A 73 1.51 -5.58 -8.04
N GLY A 74 0.62 -4.66 -7.68
CA GLY A 74 0.88 -3.66 -6.66
C GLY A 74 0.46 -4.13 -5.27
N LEU A 75 1.10 -3.55 -4.26
CA LEU A 75 0.84 -3.82 -2.85
C LEU A 75 0.82 -2.49 -2.10
N ALA A 76 -0.14 -2.32 -1.19
CA ALA A 76 -0.19 -1.15 -0.31
C ALA A 76 -0.59 -1.58 1.09
N THR A 77 -0.12 -0.84 2.10
CA THR A 77 -0.46 -1.12 3.51
C THR A 77 -0.96 0.14 4.19
N SER A 78 -2.19 0.08 4.69
CA SER A 78 -2.78 1.10 5.56
C SER A 78 -2.65 0.67 7.01
N GLY A 79 -2.27 1.59 7.89
CA GLY A 79 -2.10 1.29 9.31
C GLY A 79 -1.89 2.55 10.14
N SER A 80 -2.30 2.50 11.40
CA SER A 80 -2.19 3.62 12.35
C SER A 80 -0.83 3.67 13.06
N TYR A 81 -0.01 2.62 12.97
CA TYR A 81 1.22 2.47 13.75
C TYR A 81 2.40 3.33 13.26
N VAL A 82 2.41 3.79 12.01
CA VAL A 82 3.53 4.60 11.46
C VAL A 82 3.28 6.11 11.60
N ARG A 83 2.03 6.56 11.44
CA ARG A 83 1.66 7.99 11.39
C ARG A 83 0.60 8.40 12.41
N GLY A 84 0.20 7.50 13.32
CA GLY A 84 -0.96 7.72 14.20
C GLY A 84 -2.28 7.61 13.44
N GLN A 85 -3.39 8.00 14.07
CA GLN A 85 -4.72 7.96 13.48
C GLN A 85 -4.88 9.06 12.41
N HIS A 86 -4.74 8.69 11.14
CA HIS A 86 -4.90 9.59 9.99
C HIS A 86 -5.89 9.04 8.93
N ILE A 87 -6.47 7.87 9.19
CA ILE A 87 -7.54 7.26 8.39
C ILE A 87 -8.81 7.33 9.23
N TYR A 88 -9.91 7.77 8.61
CA TYR A 88 -11.20 7.98 9.27
C TYR A 88 -12.32 7.37 8.44
N ASN A 89 -13.36 6.87 9.12
CA ASN A 89 -14.59 6.45 8.48
C ASN A 89 -15.46 7.69 8.19
N PRO A 90 -15.70 8.07 6.92
CA PRO A 90 -16.52 9.24 6.61
C PRO A 90 -17.99 9.08 7.00
N HIS A 91 -18.46 7.85 7.24
CA HIS A 91 -19.82 7.54 7.70
C HIS A 91 -19.95 7.47 9.22
N ALA A 92 -18.84 7.44 9.97
CA ALA A 92 -18.81 7.27 11.42
C ALA A 92 -17.66 8.10 12.04
N ILE A 93 -17.74 9.42 11.89
CA ILE A 93 -16.61 10.31 12.12
C ILE A 93 -16.13 10.38 13.57
N ASP A 94 -17.05 10.14 14.51
CA ASP A 94 -16.79 10.16 15.95
C ASP A 94 -16.40 8.77 16.50
N SER A 95 -16.29 7.77 15.62
CA SER A 95 -15.95 6.39 15.97
C SER A 95 -14.55 6.05 15.48
N PRO A 96 -13.52 6.10 16.34
CA PRO A 96 -12.17 5.74 15.94
C PRO A 96 -12.09 4.25 15.58
N ILE A 97 -11.29 3.94 14.56
CA ILE A 97 -11.03 2.56 14.13
C ILE A 97 -10.06 1.93 15.13
N GLN A 98 -10.48 0.86 15.82
CA GLN A 98 -9.69 0.22 16.89
C GLN A 98 -9.50 -1.30 16.72
N ASP A 99 -10.28 -1.90 15.82
CA ASP A 99 -10.35 -3.33 15.55
C ASP A 99 -9.29 -3.82 14.55
N ILE A 100 -8.73 -2.92 13.75
CA ILE A 100 -7.66 -3.19 12.79
C ILE A 100 -6.48 -2.24 13.03
N VAL A 101 -5.27 -2.79 13.10
CA VAL A 101 -4.02 -2.03 13.33
C VAL A 101 -3.21 -1.86 12.03
N SER A 102 -3.33 -2.82 11.12
CA SER A 102 -2.70 -2.82 9.81
C SER A 102 -3.51 -3.65 8.81
N LEU A 103 -3.61 -3.21 7.57
CA LEU A 103 -4.28 -3.88 6.47
C LEU A 103 -3.43 -3.75 5.20
N THR A 104 -3.04 -4.89 4.64
CA THR A 104 -2.26 -4.97 3.39
C THR A 104 -3.16 -5.48 2.26
N VAL A 105 -3.18 -4.76 1.14
CA VAL A 105 -3.90 -5.17 -0.09
C VAL A 105 -2.91 -5.46 -1.20
N ILE A 106 -3.17 -6.53 -1.96
CA ILE A 106 -2.51 -6.80 -3.24
C ILE A 106 -3.53 -6.57 -4.35
N GLY A 107 -3.33 -5.52 -5.15
CA GLY A 107 -4.24 -5.09 -6.21
C GLY A 107 -3.75 -5.44 -7.61
N ALA A 108 -4.51 -5.06 -8.64
CA ALA A 108 -4.03 -5.17 -10.02
C ALA A 108 -2.77 -4.33 -10.25
N ASP A 109 -2.74 -3.14 -9.66
CA ASP A 109 -1.59 -2.24 -9.56
C ASP A 109 -1.59 -1.53 -8.20
N VAL A 110 -0.54 -0.75 -7.95
CA VAL A 110 -0.34 -0.06 -6.67
C VAL A 110 -1.39 1.02 -6.40
N LEU A 111 -1.97 1.63 -7.45
CA LEU A 111 -3.02 2.64 -7.28
C LEU A 111 -4.29 1.98 -6.76
N GLU A 112 -4.70 0.84 -7.34
CA GLU A 112 -5.84 0.08 -6.83
C GLU A 112 -5.57 -0.44 -5.42
N ALA A 113 -4.36 -0.93 -5.15
CA ALA A 113 -3.99 -1.39 -3.81
C ALA A 113 -4.09 -0.27 -2.76
N ASP A 114 -3.53 0.93 -3.00
CA ASP A 114 -3.53 2.07 -2.07
C ASP A 114 -4.97 2.55 -1.77
N ARG A 115 -5.80 2.65 -2.82
CA ARG A 115 -7.21 3.03 -2.70
C ARG A 115 -8.01 2.04 -1.87
N PHE A 116 -7.89 0.75 -2.17
CA PHE A 116 -8.63 -0.28 -1.43
C PHE A 116 -8.08 -0.51 -0.03
N ALA A 117 -6.77 -0.38 0.20
CA ALA A 117 -6.20 -0.47 1.53
C ALA A 117 -6.75 0.63 2.45
N THR A 118 -6.78 1.87 1.95
CA THR A 118 -7.34 3.01 2.70
C THR A 118 -8.83 2.84 2.97
N ALA A 119 -9.60 2.47 1.94
CA ALA A 119 -11.05 2.30 2.06
C ALA A 119 -11.42 1.14 3.00
N ALA A 120 -10.79 -0.03 2.85
CA ALA A 120 -11.05 -1.19 3.70
C ALA A 120 -10.61 -0.93 5.15
N PHE A 121 -9.47 -0.24 5.35
CA PHE A 121 -9.06 0.15 6.70
C PHE A 121 -10.09 1.10 7.35
N ALA A 122 -10.63 2.05 6.58
CA ALA A 122 -11.66 2.97 7.05
C ALA A 122 -13.00 2.29 7.38
N MET A 123 -13.32 1.17 6.73
CA MET A 123 -14.52 0.37 7.02
C MET A 123 -14.39 -0.39 8.35
N GLY A 124 -13.17 -0.74 8.75
CA GLY A 124 -12.95 -1.62 9.90
C GLY A 124 -13.13 -3.08 9.50
N ARG A 125 -13.49 -3.93 10.44
CA ARG A 125 -13.59 -5.39 10.23
C ARG A 125 -14.78 -5.84 9.39
N ASP A 126 -15.85 -5.04 9.36
CA ASP A 126 -17.13 -5.34 8.70
C ASP A 126 -17.38 -4.41 7.50
#